data_AF-A0A7C2SJJ1-F1
#
_entry.id   AF-A0A7C2SJJ1-F1
#
_cell.length_a   1.000
_cell.length_b   1.000
_cell.length_c   1.000
_cell.angle_alpha   90.00
_cell.angle_beta   90.00
_cell.angle_gamma   90.00
#
_symmetry.space_group_name_H-M   'P 1'
#
loop_
_entity.id
_entity.type
_entity.pdbx_description
1 polymer ?
#
loop_
_entity_poly.entity_id
_entity_poly.type
_entity_poly.pdbx_seq_one_letter_code
_entity_poly.pdbx_strand_id
1 'polypeptide(L)'
;MKSEKAKSEEPIKAQYKEITSQEFAIENPDEALRTSVEELEDHGGFEIFCILDDNFENLDPGNMAVKDVYLSEVEWKSDREKLLGNVKTLIDIFSMEGSISDIVEGCELKVALYEELFNTNLGKALERTKELEQAYWNVGMFFKNTNSESLEYFLLMNVDRKALSDLNDRKFFPAIEKELKQGYHKFDLTGNYSNLVLPIWLGSKQVVDKWGEMVHKYKATLITDYRDFDLKSAKNFIEKDSLASGAAHLQHVVMTYNQIVSRPKAKNAGEKKDMHISAAAAVAGLMYDTESAPISQPRAGTKYGRIKEASAIDQELLDFETAAIDEKSLVPLIYSKNSVFSWGNRTLFNGNNVGLQDYAIVKTFDWIGKVLMNFVTNECFLKFTTDLKKELRENIINFLNDYMGSDRLIKQYDLKGISQDPKSKDIIIDLEITPFFAAKNFHIKLTGHEGKEFDTDVN
;
A
#
# COMPACT_ATOMS: atom_id res chain seq x y z
N MET A 1 20.09 1.30 28.79
CA MET A 1 19.98 0.50 27.54
C MET A 1 20.59 1.14 26.28
N LYS A 2 21.04 2.42 26.27
CA LYS A 2 21.80 2.99 25.13
C LYS A 2 23.32 2.85 25.24
N SER A 3 23.86 2.51 26.42
CA SER A 3 25.31 2.46 26.68
C SER A 3 25.97 1.08 26.49
N GLU A 4 25.20 -0.01 26.43
CA GLU A 4 25.75 -1.36 26.24
C GLU A 4 25.87 -1.77 24.76
N LYS A 5 25.05 -1.20 23.87
CA LYS A 5 25.14 -1.47 22.41
C LYS A 5 26.31 -0.79 21.71
N ALA A 6 26.85 0.30 22.28
CA ALA A 6 28.01 0.98 21.71
C ALA A 6 29.32 0.19 21.94
N LYS A 7 29.40 -0.58 23.03
CA LYS A 7 30.58 -1.39 23.38
C LYS A 7 30.71 -2.69 22.58
N SER A 8 29.67 -3.14 21.88
CA SER A 8 29.72 -4.34 21.03
C SER A 8 30.04 -4.03 19.56
N GLU A 9 29.84 -2.78 19.10
CA GLU A 9 30.18 -2.36 17.73
C GLU A 9 31.65 -1.95 17.57
N GLU A 10 32.29 -1.46 18.65
CA GLU A 10 33.73 -1.13 18.69
C GLU A 10 34.65 -2.34 18.46
N PRO A 11 34.49 -3.52 19.11
CA PRO A 11 35.38 -4.65 18.90
C PRO A 11 35.24 -5.26 17.49
N ILE A 12 34.04 -5.22 16.89
CA ILE A 12 33.79 -5.76 15.55
C ILE A 12 34.35 -4.83 14.46
N LYS A 13 34.22 -3.50 14.63
CA LYS A 13 34.85 -2.52 13.73
C LYS A 13 36.37 -2.48 13.89
N ALA A 14 36.89 -2.71 15.09
CA ALA A 14 38.32 -2.82 15.35
C ALA A 14 38.91 -4.09 14.69
N GLN A 15 38.24 -5.23 14.83
CA GLN A 15 38.60 -6.46 14.09
C GLN A 15 38.55 -6.25 12.57
N TYR A 16 37.53 -5.57 12.04
CA TYR A 16 37.45 -5.25 10.60
C TYR A 16 38.56 -4.32 10.10
N LYS A 17 39.17 -3.50 10.97
CA LYS A 17 40.27 -2.60 10.61
C LYS A 17 41.64 -3.26 10.77
N GLU A 18 41.78 -4.21 11.70
CA GLU A 18 43.01 -4.97 11.91
C GLU A 18 43.20 -6.10 10.88
N ILE A 19 42.12 -6.63 10.29
CA ILE A 19 42.19 -7.77 9.35
C ILE A 19 42.64 -7.36 7.92
N THR A 20 42.60 -6.07 7.53
CA THR A 20 42.80 -5.67 6.11
C THR A 20 43.98 -4.73 5.82
N SER A 21 44.99 -4.65 6.69
CA SER A 21 46.13 -3.76 6.46
C SER A 21 47.47 -4.36 6.88
N GLN A 22 47.83 -5.48 6.27
CA GLN A 22 49.22 -5.74 5.93
C GLN A 22 49.36 -5.64 4.42
N GLU A 23 49.55 -4.42 3.92
CA GLU A 23 50.15 -4.22 2.60
C GLU A 23 51.61 -4.65 2.73
N PHE A 24 51.92 -5.88 2.33
CA PHE A 24 53.30 -6.30 2.14
C PHE A 24 53.85 -5.51 0.95
N ALA A 25 54.65 -4.48 1.22
CA ALA A 25 55.40 -3.80 0.19
C ALA A 25 56.50 -4.76 -0.31
N ILE A 26 56.25 -5.43 -1.43
CA ILE A 26 57.21 -6.30 -2.10
C ILE A 26 58.08 -5.41 -3.00
N GLU A 27 59.38 -5.35 -2.75
CA GLU A 27 60.34 -4.76 -3.68
C GLU A 27 60.41 -5.64 -4.94
N ASN A 28 60.19 -5.04 -6.10
CA ASN A 28 60.21 -5.68 -7.43
C ASN A 28 59.22 -6.88 -7.59
N PRO A 29 57.90 -6.63 -7.69
CA PRO A 29 56.86 -7.66 -7.66
C PRO A 29 56.96 -8.72 -8.75
N ASP A 30 57.41 -8.34 -9.96
CA ASP A 30 57.51 -9.25 -11.10
C ASP A 30 58.65 -10.26 -10.95
N GLU A 31 59.76 -9.84 -10.34
CA GLU A 31 60.92 -10.70 -10.07
C GLU A 31 60.60 -11.66 -8.93
N ALA A 32 59.98 -11.16 -7.86
CA ALA A 32 59.50 -11.98 -6.75
C ALA A 32 58.47 -13.03 -7.20
N LEU A 33 57.50 -12.64 -8.05
CA LEU A 33 56.51 -13.57 -8.59
C LEU A 33 57.17 -14.68 -9.43
N ARG A 34 58.14 -14.33 -10.28
CA ARG A 34 58.88 -15.32 -11.06
C ARG A 34 59.63 -16.31 -10.18
N THR A 35 60.36 -15.82 -9.19
CA THR A 35 61.14 -16.69 -8.29
C THR A 35 60.23 -17.61 -7.48
N SER A 36 59.10 -17.11 -6.96
CA SER A 36 58.14 -17.96 -6.24
C SER A 36 57.44 -18.98 -7.14
N VAL A 37 57.20 -18.67 -8.42
CA VAL A 37 56.65 -19.62 -9.39
C VAL A 37 57.68 -20.70 -9.76
N GLU A 38 58.96 -20.33 -9.91
CA GLU A 38 60.07 -21.27 -10.13
C GLU A 38 60.21 -22.26 -8.94
N GLU A 39 60.03 -21.79 -7.70
CA GLU A 39 60.01 -22.67 -6.50
C GLU A 39 58.81 -23.62 -6.45
N LEU A 40 57.71 -23.31 -7.16
CA LEU A 40 56.49 -24.10 -7.20
C LEU A 40 56.45 -25.08 -8.39
N GLU A 41 57.46 -25.09 -9.28
CA GLU A 41 57.48 -25.97 -10.47
C GLU A 41 57.32 -27.45 -10.10
N ASP A 42 57.99 -27.91 -9.03
CA ASP A 42 57.92 -29.31 -8.55
C ASP A 42 56.53 -29.73 -8.04
N HIS A 43 55.64 -28.76 -7.80
CA HIS A 43 54.30 -28.96 -7.25
C HIS A 43 53.16 -28.68 -8.25
N GLY A 44 53.47 -28.27 -9.48
CA GLY A 44 52.47 -27.92 -10.52
C GLY A 44 52.51 -26.47 -10.99
N GLY A 45 53.45 -25.65 -10.48
CA GLY A 45 53.70 -24.29 -10.96
C GLY A 45 52.51 -23.34 -10.81
N PHE A 46 52.43 -22.35 -11.72
CA PHE A 46 51.41 -21.30 -11.69
C PHE A 46 49.99 -21.82 -11.99
N GLU A 47 49.85 -22.95 -12.69
CA GLU A 47 48.55 -23.55 -13.03
C GLU A 47 47.70 -23.90 -11.80
N ILE A 48 48.33 -24.16 -10.65
CA ILE A 48 47.62 -24.45 -9.39
C ILE A 48 46.71 -23.28 -8.98
N PHE A 49 47.13 -22.04 -9.23
CA PHE A 49 46.33 -20.86 -8.91
C PHE A 49 45.18 -20.67 -9.90
N CYS A 50 45.38 -21.03 -11.17
CA CYS A 50 44.31 -21.02 -12.17
C CYS A 50 43.18 -22.03 -11.84
N ILE A 51 43.47 -23.09 -11.06
CA ILE A 51 42.44 -24.01 -10.56
C ILE A 51 41.56 -23.35 -9.48
N LEU A 52 42.10 -22.35 -8.74
CA LEU A 52 41.39 -21.67 -7.66
C LEU A 52 40.54 -20.51 -8.15
N ASP A 53 41.00 -19.80 -9.18
CA ASP A 53 40.25 -18.74 -9.86
C ASP A 53 40.77 -18.57 -11.30
N ASP A 54 39.88 -18.71 -12.29
CA ASP A 54 40.20 -18.57 -13.71
C ASP A 54 40.87 -17.23 -14.03
N ASN A 55 40.60 -16.17 -13.25
CA ASN A 55 41.19 -14.85 -13.45
C ASN A 55 42.70 -14.81 -13.17
N PHE A 56 43.28 -15.82 -12.50
CA PHE A 56 44.73 -15.94 -12.36
C PHE A 56 45.44 -16.18 -13.69
N GLU A 57 44.77 -16.78 -14.69
CA GLU A 57 45.35 -16.99 -16.02
C GLU A 57 45.81 -15.66 -16.66
N ASN A 58 45.07 -14.58 -16.39
CA ASN A 58 45.41 -13.24 -16.86
C ASN A 58 46.63 -12.61 -16.15
N LEU A 59 47.17 -13.25 -15.09
CA LEU A 59 48.36 -12.82 -14.36
C LEU A 59 49.57 -13.74 -14.59
N ASP A 60 49.47 -14.71 -15.50
CA ASP A 60 50.56 -15.65 -15.81
C ASP A 60 51.85 -14.91 -16.23
N PRO A 61 52.98 -15.11 -15.52
CA PRO A 61 54.28 -14.59 -15.90
C PRO A 61 54.73 -15.00 -17.31
N GLY A 62 54.22 -16.13 -17.83
CA GLY A 62 54.50 -16.64 -19.17
C GLY A 62 53.88 -15.81 -20.30
N ASN A 63 52.86 -15.00 -20.00
CA ASN A 63 52.10 -14.23 -20.99
C ASN A 63 52.04 -12.73 -20.66
N MET A 64 53.21 -12.07 -20.71
CA MET A 64 53.36 -10.65 -20.38
C MET A 64 52.40 -9.71 -21.13
N ALA A 65 52.10 -10.00 -22.40
CA ALA A 65 51.22 -9.15 -23.21
C ALA A 65 49.77 -9.16 -22.68
N VAL A 66 49.26 -10.33 -22.27
CA VAL A 66 47.91 -10.46 -21.70
C VAL A 66 47.86 -9.85 -20.31
N LYS A 67 48.91 -10.06 -19.50
CA LYS A 67 49.05 -9.46 -18.17
C LYS A 67 49.05 -7.93 -18.23
N ASP A 68 49.80 -7.32 -19.15
CA ASP A 68 49.85 -5.87 -19.31
C ASP A 68 48.50 -5.28 -19.72
N VAL A 69 47.78 -5.94 -20.65
CA VAL A 69 46.42 -5.55 -21.05
C VAL A 69 45.46 -5.67 -19.86
N TYR A 70 45.49 -6.79 -19.15
CA TYR A 70 44.62 -7.05 -18.00
C TYR A 70 44.86 -6.05 -16.86
N LEU A 71 46.10 -5.60 -16.63
CA LEU A 71 46.42 -4.63 -15.58
C LEU A 71 46.11 -3.17 -15.96
N SER A 72 46.19 -2.83 -17.24
CA SER A 72 46.08 -1.43 -17.72
C SER A 72 44.68 -1.03 -18.16
N GLU A 73 43.88 -1.94 -18.72
CA GLU A 73 42.61 -1.58 -19.33
C GLU A 73 41.46 -1.42 -18.32
N VAL A 74 40.50 -0.55 -18.64
CA VAL A 74 39.38 -0.20 -17.76
C VAL A 74 38.31 -1.29 -17.72
N GLU A 75 38.15 -2.03 -18.81
CA GLU A 75 37.14 -3.09 -18.94
C GLU A 75 37.33 -4.21 -17.91
N TRP A 76 38.58 -4.50 -17.56
CA TRP A 76 38.97 -5.53 -16.59
C TRP A 76 38.95 -5.05 -15.13
N LYS A 77 38.54 -3.81 -14.85
CA LYS A 77 38.59 -3.24 -13.49
C LYS A 77 37.77 -4.05 -12.48
N SER A 78 36.56 -4.46 -12.84
CA SER A 78 35.69 -5.29 -11.99
C SER A 78 36.36 -6.62 -11.65
N ASP A 79 37.00 -7.25 -12.62
CA ASP A 79 37.59 -8.58 -12.44
C ASP A 79 38.90 -8.50 -11.65
N ARG A 80 39.69 -7.42 -11.82
CA ARG A 80 40.82 -7.11 -10.93
C ARG A 80 40.41 -6.91 -9.48
N GLU A 81 39.31 -6.20 -9.23
CA GLU A 81 38.80 -5.98 -7.86
C GLU A 81 38.35 -7.30 -7.21
N LYS A 82 37.69 -8.19 -7.96
CA LYS A 82 37.32 -9.53 -7.48
C LYS A 82 38.56 -10.39 -7.21
N LEU A 83 39.49 -10.46 -8.15
CA LEU A 83 40.71 -11.25 -8.02
C LEU A 83 41.55 -10.78 -6.83
N LEU A 84 41.67 -9.46 -6.62
CA LEU A 84 42.34 -8.91 -5.44
C LEU A 84 41.65 -9.36 -4.13
N GLY A 85 40.32 -9.43 -4.11
CA GLY A 85 39.57 -9.98 -2.98
C GLY A 85 39.90 -11.44 -2.74
N ASN A 86 39.87 -12.26 -3.79
CA ASN A 86 40.16 -13.70 -3.72
C ASN A 86 41.61 -13.96 -3.27
N VAL A 87 42.58 -13.22 -3.81
CA VAL A 87 43.99 -13.28 -3.38
C VAL A 87 44.12 -12.96 -1.89
N LYS A 88 43.44 -11.92 -1.40
CA LYS A 88 43.46 -11.58 0.04
C LYS A 88 42.87 -12.71 0.87
N THR A 89 41.76 -13.32 0.44
CA THR A 89 41.18 -14.47 1.12
C THR A 89 42.12 -15.68 1.13
N LEU A 90 42.81 -15.96 0.02
CA LEU A 90 43.80 -17.04 -0.06
C LEU A 90 44.98 -16.80 0.87
N ILE A 91 45.53 -15.58 0.90
CA ILE A 91 46.60 -15.20 1.84
C ILE A 91 46.13 -15.40 3.28
N ASP A 92 44.90 -14.99 3.59
CA ASP A 92 44.28 -15.18 4.90
C ASP A 92 44.18 -16.66 5.31
N ILE A 93 43.87 -17.55 4.35
CA ILE A 93 43.79 -19.01 4.56
C ILE A 93 45.20 -19.59 4.77
N PHE A 94 46.16 -19.23 3.90
CA PHE A 94 47.54 -19.73 3.98
C PHE A 94 48.29 -19.21 5.21
N SER A 95 47.84 -18.10 5.79
CA SER A 95 48.41 -17.54 7.02
C SER A 95 47.83 -18.17 8.31
N MET A 96 46.85 -19.08 8.20
CA MET A 96 46.32 -19.79 9.37
C MET A 96 47.28 -20.89 9.81
N GLU A 97 47.61 -20.92 11.10
CA GLU A 97 48.44 -21.97 11.70
C GLU A 97 47.57 -23.17 12.12
N GLY A 98 47.99 -24.39 11.80
CA GLY A 98 47.31 -25.62 12.25
C GLY A 98 47.40 -26.78 11.27
N SER A 99 46.69 -27.87 11.59
CA SER A 99 46.45 -28.94 10.62
C SER A 99 45.43 -28.48 9.57
N ILE A 100 45.35 -29.20 8.43
CA ILE A 100 44.35 -28.91 7.38
C ILE A 100 42.92 -28.89 7.98
N SER A 101 42.64 -29.75 8.96
CA SER A 101 41.36 -29.77 9.66
C SER A 101 41.08 -28.48 10.43
N ASP A 102 42.09 -27.95 11.13
CA ASP A 102 41.97 -26.72 11.92
C ASP A 102 41.74 -25.49 11.02
N ILE A 103 42.39 -25.48 9.84
CA ILE A 103 42.21 -24.42 8.83
C ILE A 103 40.78 -24.45 8.26
N VAL A 104 40.25 -25.65 7.97
CA VAL A 104 38.86 -25.81 7.49
C VAL A 104 37.87 -25.32 8.55
N GLU A 105 38.03 -25.75 9.82
CA GLU A 105 37.19 -25.28 10.92
C GLU A 105 37.29 -23.76 11.11
N GLY A 106 38.49 -23.18 10.99
CA GLY A 106 38.69 -21.73 11.04
C GLY A 106 37.96 -20.98 9.92
N CYS A 107 37.95 -21.54 8.71
CA CYS A 107 37.19 -20.98 7.58
C CYS A 107 35.68 -21.07 7.80
N GLU A 108 35.17 -22.21 8.28
CA GLU A 108 33.75 -22.38 8.61
C GLU A 108 33.29 -21.39 9.69
N LEU A 109 34.13 -21.16 10.71
CA LEU A 109 33.87 -20.13 11.73
C LEU A 109 33.85 -18.71 11.13
N LYS A 110 34.80 -18.37 10.25
CA LYS A 110 34.80 -17.07 9.54
C LYS A 110 33.53 -16.89 8.70
N VAL A 111 33.11 -17.93 7.96
CA VAL A 111 31.88 -17.91 7.17
C VAL A 111 30.68 -17.65 8.08
N ALA A 112 30.54 -18.38 9.18
CA ALA A 112 29.46 -18.18 10.14
C ALA A 112 29.43 -16.75 10.72
N LEU A 113 30.60 -16.18 11.04
CA LEU A 113 30.73 -14.80 11.52
C LEU A 113 30.33 -13.78 10.45
N TYR A 114 30.73 -13.98 9.19
CA TYR A 114 30.35 -13.08 8.10
C TYR A 114 28.87 -13.16 7.77
N GLU A 115 28.27 -14.35 7.81
CA GLU A 115 26.83 -14.54 7.66
C GLU A 115 26.06 -13.82 8.77
N GLU A 116 26.48 -13.94 10.03
CA GLU A 116 25.84 -13.25 11.15
C GLU A 116 25.94 -11.72 10.98
N LEU A 117 27.10 -11.21 10.59
CA LEU A 117 27.31 -9.79 10.37
C LEU A 117 26.50 -9.27 9.18
N PHE A 118 26.47 -10.01 8.06
CA PHE A 118 25.68 -9.67 6.89
C PHE A 118 24.20 -9.60 7.26
N ASN A 119 23.68 -10.60 7.95
CA ASN A 119 22.29 -10.65 8.40
C ASN A 119 21.94 -9.51 9.37
N THR A 120 22.87 -9.15 10.27
CA THR A 120 22.72 -8.01 11.19
C THR A 120 22.65 -6.69 10.42
N ASN A 121 23.51 -6.50 9.43
CA ASN A 121 23.53 -5.30 8.60
C ASN A 121 22.29 -5.23 7.70
N LEU A 122 21.86 -6.36 7.15
CA LEU A 122 20.62 -6.48 6.38
C LEU A 122 19.41 -6.08 7.23
N GLY A 123 19.31 -6.58 8.47
CA GLY A 123 18.25 -6.21 9.40
C GLY A 123 18.22 -4.71 9.70
N LYS A 124 19.40 -4.08 9.89
CA LYS A 124 19.52 -2.62 10.05
C LYS A 124 19.06 -1.86 8.80
N ALA A 125 19.39 -2.35 7.61
CA ALA A 125 18.99 -1.73 6.35
C ALA A 125 17.48 -1.81 6.16
N LEU A 126 16.88 -2.99 6.33
CA LEU A 126 15.44 -3.22 6.22
C LEU A 126 14.64 -2.35 7.20
N GLU A 127 15.07 -2.28 8.46
CA GLU A 127 14.39 -1.44 9.46
C GLU A 127 14.44 0.05 9.08
N ARG A 128 15.55 0.51 8.50
CA ARG A 128 15.70 1.91 8.06
C ARG A 128 14.87 2.23 6.81
N THR A 129 14.68 1.28 5.91
CA THR A 129 13.93 1.48 4.65
C THR A 129 12.44 1.18 4.78
N LYS A 130 12.02 0.48 5.84
CA LYS A 130 10.66 -0.03 6.04
C LYS A 130 9.54 0.99 5.80
N GLU A 131 9.65 2.19 6.38
CA GLU A 131 8.59 3.20 6.24
C GLU A 131 8.43 3.67 4.79
N LEU A 132 9.55 3.82 4.07
CA LEU A 132 9.59 4.21 2.67
C LEU A 132 9.08 3.07 1.78
N GLU A 133 9.55 1.85 2.03
CA GLU A 133 9.12 0.63 1.35
C GLU A 133 7.58 0.49 1.44
N GLN A 134 7.02 0.58 2.65
CA GLN A 134 5.56 0.56 2.84
C GLN A 134 4.82 1.67 2.09
N ALA A 135 5.35 2.90 2.10
CA ALA A 135 4.69 4.03 1.43
C ALA A 135 4.63 3.82 -0.09
N TYR A 136 5.74 3.40 -0.71
CA TYR A 136 5.79 3.12 -2.15
C TYR A 136 4.97 1.89 -2.53
N TRP A 137 4.92 0.86 -1.68
CA TRP A 137 4.01 -0.26 -1.90
C TRP A 137 2.54 0.16 -1.86
N ASN A 138 2.14 1.00 -0.91
CA ASN A 138 0.76 1.52 -0.85
C ASN A 138 0.41 2.28 -2.14
N VAL A 139 1.31 3.16 -2.60
CA VAL A 139 1.14 3.89 -3.86
C VAL A 139 1.06 2.94 -5.05
N GLY A 140 1.95 1.94 -5.12
CA GLY A 140 1.93 0.91 -6.17
C GLY A 140 0.64 0.10 -6.17
N MET A 141 0.13 -0.27 -4.99
CA MET A 141 -1.14 -0.99 -4.85
C MET A 141 -2.33 -0.16 -5.31
N PHE A 142 -2.35 1.14 -5.01
CA PHE A 142 -3.36 2.05 -5.56
C PHE A 142 -3.37 1.97 -7.08
N PHE A 143 -2.23 2.25 -7.73
CA PHE A 143 -2.11 2.27 -9.19
C PHE A 143 -2.51 0.94 -9.83
N LYS A 144 -2.00 -0.19 -9.31
CA LYS A 144 -2.31 -1.54 -9.82
C LYS A 144 -3.80 -1.89 -9.80
N ASN A 145 -4.56 -1.27 -8.90
CA ASN A 145 -5.99 -1.53 -8.73
C ASN A 145 -6.90 -0.50 -9.40
N THR A 146 -6.35 0.55 -10.03
CA THR A 146 -7.16 1.57 -10.74
C THR A 146 -7.71 1.10 -12.08
N ASN A 147 -7.19 0.01 -12.64
CA ASN A 147 -7.49 -0.49 -13.99
C ASN A 147 -7.31 0.54 -15.12
N SER A 148 -6.58 1.63 -14.87
CA SER A 148 -6.28 2.65 -15.86
C SER A 148 -4.79 2.68 -16.20
N GLU A 149 -4.47 2.90 -17.47
CA GLU A 149 -3.09 3.13 -17.93
C GLU A 149 -2.60 4.54 -17.57
N SER A 150 -3.52 5.50 -17.44
CA SER A 150 -3.22 6.90 -17.15
C SER A 150 -4.25 7.52 -16.21
N LEU A 151 -3.76 8.27 -15.22
CA LEU A 151 -4.60 8.93 -14.22
C LEU A 151 -4.64 10.43 -14.52
N GLU A 152 -5.78 10.88 -15.01
CA GLU A 152 -6.01 12.28 -15.37
C GLU A 152 -6.18 13.17 -14.13
N TYR A 153 -6.84 12.65 -13.08
CA TYR A 153 -7.21 13.42 -11.89
C TYR A 153 -6.63 12.78 -10.62
N PHE A 154 -5.34 13.03 -10.37
CA PHE A 154 -4.62 12.49 -9.24
C PHE A 154 -3.64 13.50 -8.63
N LEU A 155 -3.67 13.63 -7.31
CA LEU A 155 -2.73 14.45 -6.55
C LEU A 155 -2.08 13.60 -5.47
N LEU A 156 -0.76 13.50 -5.50
CA LEU A 156 0.03 12.84 -4.45
C LEU A 156 0.67 13.90 -3.55
N MET A 157 0.36 13.84 -2.26
CA MET A 157 0.97 14.71 -1.26
C MET A 157 1.81 13.88 -0.28
N ASN A 158 3.09 14.22 -0.17
CA ASN A 158 3.96 13.61 0.84
C ASN A 158 3.73 14.27 2.20
N VAL A 159 3.37 13.47 3.20
CA VAL A 159 3.02 13.91 4.55
C VAL A 159 3.68 12.98 5.57
N ASP A 160 4.22 13.56 6.64
CA ASP A 160 4.70 12.77 7.77
C ASP A 160 3.52 12.08 8.48
N ARG A 161 3.65 10.77 8.75
CA ARG A 161 2.57 9.97 9.33
C ARG A 161 2.06 10.54 10.66
N LYS A 162 2.96 11.11 11.47
CA LYS A 162 2.59 11.69 12.78
C LYS A 162 1.73 12.95 12.63
N ALA A 163 1.94 13.72 11.58
CA ALA A 163 1.16 14.94 11.34
C ALA A 163 -0.30 14.63 10.99
N LEU A 164 -0.57 13.50 10.31
CA LEU A 164 -1.95 13.08 9.97
C LEU A 164 -2.79 12.72 11.21
N SER A 165 -2.14 12.32 12.30
CA SER A 165 -2.76 12.03 13.59
C SER A 165 -2.75 13.21 14.57
N ASP A 166 -2.12 14.33 14.21
CA ASP A 166 -2.03 15.51 15.08
C ASP A 166 -3.19 16.46 14.82
N LEU A 167 -4.11 16.56 15.78
CA LEU A 167 -5.23 17.50 15.74
C LEU A 167 -4.78 18.96 15.67
N ASN A 168 -3.57 19.28 16.13
CA ASN A 168 -3.03 20.63 16.16
C ASN A 168 -2.10 20.93 14.98
N ASP A 169 -1.97 20.02 14.01
CA ASP A 169 -1.17 20.31 12.82
C ASP A 169 -1.76 21.51 12.07
N ARG A 170 -0.91 22.52 11.90
CA ARG A 170 -1.24 23.79 11.23
C ARG A 170 -0.82 23.81 9.77
N LYS A 171 -0.19 22.75 9.28
CA LYS A 171 0.38 22.67 7.94
C LYS A 171 -0.50 21.85 7.00
N PHE A 172 -0.68 20.55 7.26
CA PHE A 172 -1.28 19.65 6.28
C PHE A 172 -2.80 19.66 6.30
N PHE A 173 -3.43 19.69 7.48
CA PHE A 173 -4.88 19.84 7.59
C PHE A 173 -5.41 21.06 6.81
N PRO A 174 -4.89 22.29 7.03
CA PRO A 174 -5.35 23.45 6.27
C PRO A 174 -4.99 23.41 4.79
N ALA A 175 -3.85 22.80 4.42
CA ALA A 175 -3.45 22.67 3.02
C ALA A 175 -4.40 21.75 2.24
N ILE A 176 -4.75 20.59 2.80
CA ILE A 176 -5.71 19.66 2.20
C ILE A 176 -7.12 20.28 2.19
N GLU A 177 -7.53 20.94 3.28
CA GLU A 177 -8.83 21.61 3.31
C GLU A 177 -8.92 22.68 2.21
N LYS A 178 -7.86 23.47 2.02
CA LYS A 178 -7.80 24.50 0.98
C LYS A 178 -7.94 23.89 -0.40
N GLU A 179 -7.25 22.79 -0.67
CA GLU A 179 -7.29 22.09 -1.96
C GLU A 179 -8.70 21.55 -2.26
N LEU A 180 -9.32 20.85 -1.30
CA LEU A 180 -10.70 20.36 -1.41
C LEU A 180 -11.69 21.52 -1.60
N LYS A 181 -11.52 22.60 -0.84
CA LYS A 181 -12.36 23.80 -0.93
C LYS A 181 -12.26 24.45 -2.32
N GLN A 182 -11.04 24.56 -2.86
CA GLN A 182 -10.82 25.15 -4.18
C GLN A 182 -11.48 24.31 -5.28
N GLY A 183 -11.34 22.98 -5.23
CA GLY A 183 -12.02 22.10 -6.18
C GLY A 183 -13.56 22.15 -6.08
N TYR A 184 -14.09 22.14 -4.86
CA TYR A 184 -15.54 22.07 -4.62
C TYR A 184 -16.29 23.37 -4.93
N HIS A 185 -15.65 24.53 -4.79
CA HIS A 185 -16.28 25.83 -5.02
C HIS A 185 -15.96 26.47 -6.38
N LYS A 186 -15.28 25.75 -7.28
CA LYS A 186 -15.21 26.16 -8.69
C LYS A 186 -16.60 26.13 -9.30
N PHE A 187 -16.91 27.13 -10.12
CA PHE A 187 -18.22 27.26 -10.78
C PHE A 187 -18.56 26.06 -11.67
N ASP A 188 -17.56 25.54 -12.38
CA ASP A 188 -17.69 24.40 -13.30
C ASP A 188 -17.45 23.04 -12.62
N LEU A 189 -17.09 23.03 -11.32
CA LEU A 189 -16.66 21.87 -10.55
C LEU A 189 -15.50 21.07 -11.17
N THR A 190 -14.71 21.67 -12.06
CA THR A 190 -13.58 20.97 -12.69
C THR A 190 -12.44 20.71 -11.71
N GLY A 191 -11.93 19.49 -11.69
CA GLY A 191 -10.91 19.07 -10.72
C GLY A 191 -11.42 19.00 -9.28
N ASN A 192 -12.72 18.74 -9.09
CA ASN A 192 -13.28 18.41 -7.77
C ASN A 192 -12.88 16.98 -7.37
N TYR A 193 -12.56 16.78 -6.10
CA TYR A 193 -12.09 15.50 -5.58
C TYR A 193 -13.27 14.61 -5.16
N SER A 194 -13.17 13.31 -5.48
CA SER A 194 -14.12 12.29 -5.01
C SER A 194 -13.62 11.55 -3.78
N ASN A 195 -12.31 11.30 -3.68
CA ASN A 195 -11.74 10.48 -2.62
C ASN A 195 -10.55 11.21 -1.98
N LEU A 196 -10.40 11.06 -0.67
CA LEU A 196 -9.20 11.38 0.09
C LEU A 196 -8.67 10.07 0.68
N VAL A 197 -7.45 9.68 0.32
CA VAL A 197 -6.88 8.38 0.71
C VAL A 197 -5.79 8.61 1.74
N LEU A 198 -6.00 8.10 2.97
CA LEU A 198 -5.03 8.14 4.06
C LEU A 198 -4.71 6.70 4.49
N PRO A 199 -3.73 6.04 3.84
CA PRO A 199 -3.46 4.61 3.96
C PRO A 199 -2.69 4.24 5.25
N ILE A 200 -3.21 4.69 6.39
CA ILE A 200 -2.67 4.48 7.74
C ILE A 200 -3.82 4.45 8.75
N TRP A 201 -3.53 3.97 9.96
CA TRP A 201 -4.40 4.20 11.11
C TRP A 201 -4.27 5.64 11.62
N LEU A 202 -5.38 6.37 11.73
CA LEU A 202 -5.40 7.79 12.08
C LEU A 202 -5.26 8.08 13.58
N GLY A 203 -5.34 7.08 14.46
CA GLY A 203 -5.02 7.23 15.88
C GLY A 203 -6.23 7.20 16.80
N SER A 204 -7.12 8.18 16.71
CA SER A 204 -8.26 8.35 17.63
C SER A 204 -9.54 8.78 16.91
N LYS A 205 -10.69 8.57 17.56
CA LYS A 205 -12.00 9.02 17.05
C LYS A 205 -12.01 10.50 16.71
N GLN A 206 -11.41 11.35 17.54
CA GLN A 206 -11.37 12.80 17.30
C GLN A 206 -10.65 13.17 15.99
N VAL A 207 -9.57 12.46 15.66
CA VAL A 207 -8.84 12.67 14.40
C VAL A 207 -9.70 12.21 13.23
N VAL A 208 -10.32 11.03 13.35
CA VAL A 208 -11.22 10.49 12.33
C VAL A 208 -12.42 11.42 12.10
N ASP A 209 -13.02 11.95 13.17
CA ASP A 209 -14.12 12.91 13.10
C ASP A 209 -13.68 14.20 12.41
N LYS A 210 -12.51 14.75 12.74
CA LYS A 210 -11.98 15.96 12.09
C LYS A 210 -11.77 15.77 10.58
N TRP A 211 -11.20 14.64 10.17
CA TRP A 211 -11.08 14.32 8.74
C TRP A 211 -12.44 14.07 8.10
N GLY A 212 -13.33 13.36 8.79
CA GLY A 212 -14.69 13.08 8.34
C GLY A 212 -15.51 14.35 8.11
N GLU A 213 -15.48 15.31 9.04
CA GLU A 213 -16.14 16.61 8.91
C GLU A 213 -15.61 17.39 7.71
N MET A 214 -14.29 17.37 7.48
CA MET A 214 -13.66 17.99 6.32
C MET A 214 -14.17 17.38 5.01
N VAL A 215 -14.08 16.06 4.85
CA VAL A 215 -14.48 15.41 3.60
C VAL A 215 -16.00 15.47 3.38
N HIS A 216 -16.80 15.42 4.45
CA HIS A 216 -18.25 15.59 4.41
C HIS A 216 -18.67 16.96 3.89
N LYS A 217 -17.97 18.02 4.30
CA LYS A 217 -18.22 19.39 3.86
C LYS A 217 -18.02 19.56 2.34
N TYR A 218 -17.04 18.87 1.77
CA TYR A 218 -16.70 18.95 0.34
C TYR A 218 -17.16 17.73 -0.47
N LYS A 219 -18.02 16.86 0.11
CA LYS A 219 -18.61 15.70 -0.55
C LYS A 219 -17.56 14.77 -1.16
N ALA A 220 -16.51 14.47 -0.39
CA ALA A 220 -15.45 13.52 -0.73
C ALA A 220 -15.48 12.35 0.26
N THR A 221 -14.98 11.18 -0.14
CA THR A 221 -14.89 10.00 0.72
C THR A 221 -13.48 9.83 1.27
N LEU A 222 -13.35 9.80 2.60
CA LEU A 222 -12.12 9.39 3.28
C LEU A 222 -12.01 7.86 3.25
N ILE A 223 -10.88 7.34 2.78
CA ILE A 223 -10.56 5.91 2.78
C ILE A 223 -9.29 5.72 3.61
N THR A 224 -9.39 4.92 4.68
CA THR A 224 -8.31 4.76 5.66
C THR A 224 -8.33 3.36 6.29
N ASP A 225 -7.29 2.97 7.03
CA ASP A 225 -7.20 1.65 7.65
C ASP A 225 -7.53 1.69 9.13
N TYR A 226 -8.09 0.59 9.64
CA TYR A 226 -8.08 0.29 11.06
C TYR A 226 -6.71 -0.26 11.49
N ARG A 227 -6.48 -0.29 12.81
CA ARG A 227 -5.22 -0.74 13.43
C ARG A 227 -4.82 -2.15 12.95
N ASP A 228 -3.51 -2.34 12.77
CA ASP A 228 -2.88 -3.65 12.49
C ASP A 228 -2.92 -4.56 13.73
N PHE A 229 -4.09 -5.14 13.98
CA PHE A 229 -4.40 -6.00 15.13
C PHE A 229 -4.92 -7.38 14.71
N ASP A 230 -4.61 -8.38 15.54
CA ASP A 230 -5.26 -9.67 15.52
C ASP A 230 -6.77 -9.54 15.77
N LEU A 231 -7.57 -10.44 15.19
CA LEU A 231 -9.03 -10.39 15.23
C LEU A 231 -9.58 -10.23 16.65
N LYS A 232 -8.97 -10.94 17.61
CA LYS A 232 -9.35 -10.86 19.02
C LYS A 232 -9.10 -9.47 19.59
N SER A 233 -7.93 -8.88 19.35
CA SER A 233 -7.65 -7.51 19.80
C SER A 233 -8.50 -6.51 19.04
N ALA A 234 -8.69 -6.69 17.74
CA ALA A 234 -9.54 -5.84 16.91
C ALA A 234 -10.95 -5.75 17.49
N LYS A 235 -11.62 -6.90 17.75
CA LYS A 235 -12.96 -6.94 18.37
C LYS A 235 -13.02 -6.17 19.70
N ASN A 236 -12.01 -6.33 20.56
CA ASN A 236 -11.95 -5.63 21.85
C ASN A 236 -11.71 -4.11 21.73
N PHE A 237 -10.86 -3.69 20.79
CA PHE A 237 -10.49 -2.28 20.63
C PHE A 237 -11.49 -1.51 19.78
N ILE A 238 -12.18 -2.14 18.84
CA ILE A 238 -13.21 -1.50 18.00
C ILE A 238 -14.30 -0.88 18.87
N GLU A 239 -14.77 -1.63 19.88
CA GLU A 239 -15.80 -1.16 20.80
C GLU A 239 -15.31 -0.02 21.69
N LYS A 240 -14.03 -0.06 22.09
CA LYS A 240 -13.40 0.99 22.91
C LYS A 240 -13.10 2.26 22.12
N ASP A 241 -12.62 2.12 20.90
CA ASP A 241 -12.31 3.23 20.01
C ASP A 241 -13.60 3.95 19.57
N SER A 242 -14.74 3.23 19.57
CA SER A 242 -16.09 3.76 19.35
C SER A 242 -16.17 4.65 18.11
N LEU A 243 -15.51 4.24 17.02
CA LEU A 243 -15.34 5.06 15.82
C LEU A 243 -16.67 5.33 15.14
N ALA A 244 -17.49 4.28 14.98
CA ALA A 244 -18.78 4.35 14.32
C ALA A 244 -19.85 5.04 15.17
N SER A 245 -20.65 5.91 14.56
CA SER A 245 -21.77 6.59 15.22
C SER A 245 -22.79 7.13 14.22
N GLY A 246 -23.92 7.65 14.70
CA GLY A 246 -24.96 8.28 13.86
C GLY A 246 -24.62 9.70 13.40
N ALA A 247 -23.37 10.15 13.54
CA ALA A 247 -22.95 11.48 13.12
C ALA A 247 -22.82 11.55 11.58
N ALA A 248 -23.43 12.57 10.96
CA ALA A 248 -23.59 12.65 9.51
C ALA A 248 -22.26 12.63 8.74
N HIS A 249 -21.17 13.16 9.29
CA HIS A 249 -19.88 13.18 8.59
C HIS A 249 -19.28 11.79 8.39
N LEU A 250 -19.62 10.82 9.25
CA LEU A 250 -19.09 9.45 9.16
C LEU A 250 -19.61 8.66 7.95
N GLN A 251 -20.68 9.13 7.29
CA GLN A 251 -21.14 8.52 6.04
C GLN A 251 -20.10 8.67 4.91
N HIS A 252 -19.14 9.59 5.07
CA HIS A 252 -18.05 9.81 4.11
C HIS A 252 -16.75 9.12 4.55
N VAL A 253 -16.76 8.30 5.60
CA VAL A 253 -15.55 7.63 6.10
C VAL A 253 -15.67 6.13 5.90
N VAL A 254 -14.77 5.58 5.08
CA VAL A 254 -14.59 4.16 4.84
C VAL A 254 -13.32 3.71 5.54
N MET A 255 -13.44 2.68 6.37
CA MET A 255 -12.33 2.15 7.13
C MET A 255 -12.14 0.66 6.85
N THR A 256 -10.99 0.28 6.30
CA THR A 256 -10.66 -1.11 5.99
C THR A 256 -10.12 -1.84 7.21
N TYR A 257 -10.40 -3.13 7.31
CA TYR A 257 -9.80 -4.02 8.32
C TYR A 257 -9.01 -5.12 7.62
N ASN A 258 -7.96 -5.57 8.33
CA ASN A 258 -6.95 -6.52 7.86
C ASN A 258 -5.96 -5.88 6.87
N GLN A 259 -4.73 -6.36 6.89
CA GLN A 259 -3.63 -5.79 6.11
C GLN A 259 -3.21 -6.77 5.02
N ILE A 260 -2.67 -6.24 3.92
CA ILE A 260 -2.13 -7.05 2.83
C ILE A 260 -0.68 -7.37 3.17
N VAL A 261 -0.27 -8.63 3.00
CA VAL A 261 1.13 -9.04 3.17
C VAL A 261 1.85 -8.83 1.85
N SER A 262 2.82 -7.91 1.85
CA SER A 262 3.60 -7.55 0.66
C SER A 262 4.88 -8.35 0.52
N ARG A 263 5.60 -8.57 1.63
CA ARG A 263 6.84 -9.35 1.69
C ARG A 263 6.87 -10.19 2.96
N PRO A 264 7.25 -11.48 2.89
CA PRO A 264 7.45 -12.29 4.09
C PRO A 264 8.62 -11.75 4.91
N LYS A 265 8.59 -11.99 6.22
CA LYS A 265 9.69 -11.61 7.12
C LYS A 265 11.00 -12.27 6.72
N ALA A 266 12.05 -11.46 6.67
CA ALA A 266 13.42 -11.93 6.54
C ALA A 266 13.87 -12.55 7.87
N LYS A 267 13.64 -13.86 8.03
CA LYS A 267 13.98 -14.62 9.25
C LYS A 267 15.46 -14.45 9.63
N ASN A 268 16.34 -14.54 8.63
CA ASN A 268 17.79 -14.43 8.82
C ASN A 268 18.19 -13.03 9.31
N ALA A 269 17.47 -11.98 8.89
CA ALA A 269 17.72 -10.59 9.28
C ALA A 269 17.04 -10.19 10.60
N GLY A 270 16.35 -11.11 11.29
CA GLY A 270 15.71 -10.86 12.58
C GLY A 270 14.36 -10.12 12.51
N GLU A 271 13.72 -10.03 11.35
CA GLU A 271 12.37 -9.45 11.23
C GLU A 271 11.34 -10.33 11.97
N LYS A 272 10.57 -9.71 12.88
CA LYS A 272 9.58 -10.41 13.71
C LYS A 272 8.23 -10.62 13.02
N LYS A 273 7.85 -9.65 12.19
CA LYS A 273 6.56 -9.58 11.50
C LYS A 273 6.80 -9.46 9.99
N ASP A 274 5.85 -9.96 9.23
CA ASP A 274 5.84 -9.77 7.78
C ASP A 274 5.62 -8.29 7.45
N MET A 275 5.94 -7.90 6.22
CA MET A 275 5.73 -6.53 5.79
C MET A 275 4.27 -6.32 5.39
N HIS A 276 3.54 -5.64 6.26
CA HIS A 276 2.15 -5.29 6.04
C HIS A 276 2.03 -3.96 5.31
N ILE A 277 1.06 -3.88 4.40
CA ILE A 277 0.70 -2.69 3.65
C ILE A 277 -0.81 -2.45 3.74
N SER A 278 -1.19 -1.19 3.51
CA SER A 278 -2.55 -0.69 3.67
C SER A 278 -3.52 -1.33 2.69
N ALA A 279 -4.64 -1.79 3.22
CA ALA A 279 -5.78 -2.22 2.42
C ALA A 279 -6.51 -1.01 1.82
N ALA A 280 -6.58 0.11 2.54
CA ALA A 280 -7.23 1.33 2.09
C ALA A 280 -6.68 1.85 0.75
N ALA A 281 -5.35 1.74 0.54
CA ALA A 281 -4.74 2.13 -0.73
C ALA A 281 -5.24 1.28 -1.92
N ALA A 282 -5.31 -0.04 -1.74
CA ALA A 282 -5.80 -0.96 -2.76
C ALA A 282 -7.30 -0.76 -3.04
N VAL A 283 -8.11 -0.65 -1.98
CA VAL A 283 -9.56 -0.39 -2.10
C VAL A 283 -9.83 0.96 -2.77
N ALA A 284 -9.04 1.99 -2.45
CA ALA A 284 -9.14 3.28 -3.11
C ALA A 284 -8.84 3.20 -4.61
N GLY A 285 -7.87 2.36 -5.00
CA GLY A 285 -7.60 2.05 -6.41
C GLY A 285 -8.82 1.43 -7.09
N LEU A 286 -9.42 0.42 -6.48
CA LEU A 286 -10.66 -0.18 -6.99
C LEU A 286 -11.80 0.84 -7.09
N MET A 287 -11.92 1.75 -6.12
CA MET A 287 -12.94 2.81 -6.11
C MET A 287 -12.70 3.91 -7.16
N TYR A 288 -11.49 4.01 -7.70
CA TYR A 288 -11.17 4.91 -8.81
C TYR A 288 -11.62 4.34 -10.16
N ASP A 289 -11.51 3.02 -10.34
CA ASP A 289 -11.90 2.31 -11.57
C ASP A 289 -13.40 2.45 -11.82
N THR A 290 -13.83 3.48 -12.55
CA THR A 290 -15.24 3.68 -12.93
C THR A 290 -15.57 3.12 -14.31
N GLU A 291 -14.55 2.66 -15.05
CA GLU A 291 -14.71 2.05 -16.37
C GLU A 291 -15.23 0.62 -16.26
N SER A 292 -14.68 -0.17 -15.33
CA SER A 292 -15.07 -1.58 -15.19
C SER A 292 -16.37 -1.77 -14.42
N ALA A 293 -16.75 -0.80 -13.58
CA ALA A 293 -18.00 -0.82 -12.84
C ALA A 293 -18.44 0.59 -12.42
N PRO A 294 -19.76 0.89 -12.42
CA PRO A 294 -20.26 2.20 -12.02
C PRO A 294 -19.97 2.51 -10.54
N ILE A 295 -20.05 3.80 -10.19
CA ILE A 295 -19.84 4.28 -8.81
C ILE A 295 -20.89 3.76 -7.81
N SER A 296 -22.09 3.41 -8.31
CA SER A 296 -23.15 2.78 -7.52
C SER A 296 -22.85 1.33 -7.14
N GLN A 297 -21.87 0.70 -7.78
CA GLN A 297 -21.46 -0.67 -7.47
C GLN A 297 -20.37 -0.65 -6.40
N PRO A 298 -20.61 -1.20 -5.19
CA PRO A 298 -19.55 -1.33 -4.20
C PRO A 298 -18.41 -2.22 -4.71
N ARG A 299 -17.18 -1.87 -4.30
CA ARG A 299 -15.95 -2.61 -4.57
C ARG A 299 -15.79 -3.72 -3.53
N ALA A 300 -16.75 -4.63 -3.58
CA ALA A 300 -16.92 -5.71 -2.61
C ALA A 300 -17.22 -7.04 -3.33
N GLY A 301 -16.95 -8.14 -2.63
CA GLY A 301 -17.26 -9.47 -3.13
C GLY A 301 -16.26 -9.99 -4.17
N THR A 302 -16.51 -11.20 -4.67
CA THR A 302 -15.58 -11.88 -5.59
C THR A 302 -15.44 -11.21 -6.96
N LYS A 303 -16.50 -10.52 -7.43
CA LYS A 303 -16.52 -9.90 -8.76
C LYS A 303 -15.86 -8.52 -8.78
N TYR A 304 -16.23 -7.64 -7.84
CA TYR A 304 -15.83 -6.23 -7.84
C TYR A 304 -14.86 -5.84 -6.72
N GLY A 305 -14.66 -6.72 -5.72
CA GLY A 305 -13.76 -6.49 -4.59
C GLY A 305 -12.37 -7.12 -4.76
N ARG A 306 -12.07 -7.77 -5.89
CA ARG A 306 -10.79 -8.47 -6.10
C ARG A 306 -9.63 -7.49 -6.13
N ILE A 307 -8.66 -7.70 -5.23
CA ILE A 307 -7.43 -6.90 -5.18
C ILE A 307 -6.35 -7.55 -6.04
N LYS A 308 -5.85 -6.80 -7.02
CA LYS A 308 -4.77 -7.22 -7.93
C LYS A 308 -3.43 -7.25 -7.19
N GLU A 309 -2.62 -8.26 -7.51
CA GLU A 309 -1.27 -8.47 -6.99
C GLU A 309 -1.14 -8.54 -5.46
N ALA A 310 -2.26 -8.82 -4.77
CA ALA A 310 -2.27 -9.19 -3.37
C ALA A 310 -2.31 -10.72 -3.25
N SER A 311 -1.21 -11.30 -2.78
CA SER A 311 -1.06 -12.77 -2.67
C SER A 311 -1.47 -13.31 -1.30
N ALA A 312 -1.48 -12.48 -0.27
CA ALA A 312 -1.80 -12.88 1.10
C ALA A 312 -2.32 -11.69 1.93
N ILE A 313 -3.01 -12.01 3.01
CA ILE A 313 -3.45 -11.10 4.06
C ILE A 313 -2.86 -11.55 5.39
N ASP A 314 -2.77 -10.64 6.36
CA ASP A 314 -2.21 -10.94 7.69
C ASP A 314 -3.00 -12.06 8.38
N GLN A 315 -4.33 -12.02 8.29
CA GLN A 315 -5.20 -13.01 8.92
C GLN A 315 -6.29 -13.52 7.98
N GLU A 316 -6.39 -14.83 7.83
CA GLU A 316 -7.54 -15.43 7.15
C GLU A 316 -8.76 -15.38 8.07
N LEU A 317 -9.81 -14.72 7.59
CA LEU A 317 -11.07 -14.56 8.32
C LEU A 317 -12.07 -15.62 7.87
N LEU A 318 -12.76 -16.24 8.83
CA LEU A 318 -13.92 -17.06 8.56
C LEU A 318 -15.13 -16.19 8.20
N ASP A 319 -16.16 -16.79 7.61
CA ASP A 319 -17.35 -16.08 7.15
C ASP A 319 -18.05 -15.31 8.30
N PHE A 320 -18.34 -15.99 9.42
CA PHE A 320 -18.94 -15.36 10.60
C PHE A 320 -18.04 -14.28 11.24
N GLU A 321 -16.72 -14.39 11.08
CA GLU A 321 -15.78 -13.38 11.60
C GLU A 321 -15.78 -12.14 10.72
N THR A 322 -15.87 -12.34 9.41
CA THR A 322 -16.01 -11.29 8.41
C THR A 322 -17.31 -10.52 8.64
N ALA A 323 -18.42 -11.23 8.82
CA ALA A 323 -19.72 -10.63 9.16
C ALA A 323 -19.66 -9.81 10.46
N ALA A 324 -19.01 -10.35 11.51
CA ALA A 324 -18.86 -9.64 12.78
C ALA A 324 -18.03 -8.35 12.66
N ILE A 325 -17.07 -8.29 11.73
CA ILE A 325 -16.30 -7.07 11.45
C ILE A 325 -17.12 -6.07 10.62
N ASP A 326 -17.84 -6.54 9.60
CA ASP A 326 -18.74 -5.69 8.80
C ASP A 326 -19.83 -5.05 9.67
N GLU A 327 -20.43 -5.80 10.61
CA GLU A 327 -21.40 -5.28 11.59
C GLU A 327 -20.85 -4.12 12.44
N LYS A 328 -19.53 -4.07 12.64
CA LYS A 328 -18.85 -2.98 13.34
C LYS A 328 -18.45 -1.82 12.42
N SER A 329 -19.02 -1.76 11.22
CA SER A 329 -18.83 -0.66 10.26
C SER A 329 -17.44 -0.57 9.64
N LEU A 330 -16.70 -1.68 9.61
CA LEU A 330 -15.41 -1.79 8.92
C LEU A 330 -15.56 -2.61 7.64
N VAL A 331 -14.68 -2.39 6.66
CA VAL A 331 -14.61 -3.18 5.42
C VAL A 331 -13.50 -4.22 5.55
N PRO A 332 -13.81 -5.50 5.87
CA PRO A 332 -12.79 -6.53 6.02
C PRO A 332 -12.22 -6.96 4.66
N LEU A 333 -10.94 -7.32 4.66
CA LEU A 333 -10.31 -8.07 3.58
C LEU A 333 -10.32 -9.57 3.91
N ILE A 334 -10.69 -10.37 2.91
CA ILE A 334 -10.69 -11.84 2.98
C ILE A 334 -9.76 -12.43 1.93
N TYR A 335 -9.30 -13.65 2.18
CA TYR A 335 -8.52 -14.43 1.23
C TYR A 335 -9.33 -15.68 0.86
N SER A 336 -9.52 -15.88 -0.44
CA SER A 336 -10.26 -17.03 -0.96
C SER A 336 -9.78 -17.36 -2.36
N LYS A 337 -9.75 -18.64 -2.75
CA LYS A 337 -9.41 -19.07 -4.12
C LYS A 337 -8.12 -18.42 -4.66
N ASN A 338 -7.08 -18.33 -3.83
CA ASN A 338 -5.78 -17.70 -4.16
C ASN A 338 -5.88 -16.24 -4.61
N SER A 339 -6.79 -15.48 -4.02
CA SER A 339 -6.92 -14.04 -4.27
C SER A 339 -7.45 -13.34 -3.02
N VAL A 340 -7.08 -12.07 -2.87
CA VAL A 340 -7.56 -11.20 -1.81
C VAL A 340 -8.76 -10.40 -2.31
N PHE A 341 -9.78 -10.26 -1.47
CA PHE A 341 -10.99 -9.50 -1.77
C PHE A 341 -11.32 -8.51 -0.65
N SER A 342 -11.75 -7.32 -1.03
CA SER A 342 -12.53 -6.43 -0.18
C SER A 342 -13.94 -7.01 0.00
N TRP A 343 -14.40 -7.13 1.24
CA TRP A 343 -15.64 -7.81 1.59
C TRP A 343 -16.55 -6.96 2.47
N GLY A 344 -17.01 -5.84 1.91
CA GLY A 344 -17.96 -4.96 2.58
C GLY A 344 -18.15 -3.65 1.83
N ASN A 345 -19.24 -2.97 2.16
CA ASN A 345 -19.59 -1.67 1.58
C ASN A 345 -19.84 -0.59 2.63
N ARG A 346 -19.47 -0.84 3.89
CA ARG A 346 -19.86 0.02 5.00
C ARG A 346 -19.04 1.29 5.13
N THR A 347 -19.72 2.33 5.59
CA THR A 347 -19.14 3.56 6.14
C THR A 347 -19.15 3.46 7.66
N LEU A 348 -18.44 4.35 8.36
CA LEU A 348 -18.51 4.44 9.83
C LEU A 348 -19.85 5.00 10.34
N PHE A 349 -20.79 5.36 9.46
CA PHE A 349 -22.12 5.76 9.87
C PHE A 349 -22.95 4.53 10.26
N ASN A 350 -23.50 4.53 11.47
CA ASN A 350 -24.38 3.45 11.96
C ASN A 350 -25.77 3.95 12.39
N GLY A 351 -26.18 5.13 11.91
CA GLY A 351 -27.51 5.68 12.18
C GLY A 351 -28.62 4.96 11.41
N ASN A 352 -29.87 5.35 11.67
CA ASN A 352 -31.07 4.66 11.18
C ASN A 352 -31.21 4.63 9.64
N ASN A 353 -30.58 5.57 8.93
CA ASN A 353 -30.64 5.58 7.47
C ASN A 353 -29.64 4.56 6.90
N VAL A 354 -30.15 3.38 6.54
CA VAL A 354 -29.38 2.27 5.98
C VAL A 354 -28.62 2.66 4.70
N GLY A 355 -29.19 3.57 3.89
CA GLY A 355 -28.52 4.05 2.68
C GLY A 355 -27.22 4.81 2.95
N LEU A 356 -27.16 5.55 4.06
CA LEU A 356 -25.94 6.30 4.44
C LEU A 356 -24.88 5.42 5.09
N GLN A 357 -25.23 4.18 5.44
CA GLN A 357 -24.26 3.18 5.91
C GLN A 357 -23.47 2.57 4.73
N ASP A 358 -23.87 2.80 3.47
CA ASP A 358 -23.24 2.23 2.28
C ASP A 358 -22.46 3.30 1.50
N TYR A 359 -21.15 3.12 1.35
CA TYR A 359 -20.31 4.12 0.69
C TYR A 359 -20.64 4.27 -0.80
N ALA A 360 -21.13 3.24 -1.47
CA ALA A 360 -21.44 3.31 -2.90
C ALA A 360 -22.69 4.16 -3.14
N ILE A 361 -23.66 4.07 -2.22
CA ILE A 361 -24.85 4.91 -2.22
C ILE A 361 -24.48 6.37 -1.91
N VAL A 362 -23.70 6.62 -0.86
CA VAL A 362 -23.26 7.98 -0.51
C VAL A 362 -22.52 8.62 -1.68
N LYS A 363 -21.56 7.91 -2.29
CA LYS A 363 -20.82 8.41 -3.45
C LYS A 363 -21.72 8.69 -4.66
N THR A 364 -22.75 7.87 -4.87
CA THR A 364 -23.75 8.11 -5.93
C THR A 364 -24.53 9.39 -5.67
N PHE A 365 -24.99 9.61 -4.44
CA PHE A 365 -25.69 10.84 -4.05
C PHE A 365 -24.80 12.08 -4.19
N ASP A 366 -23.55 12.01 -3.75
CA ASP A 366 -22.60 13.10 -3.88
C ASP A 366 -22.33 13.45 -5.35
N TRP A 367 -22.16 12.44 -6.20
CA TRP A 367 -21.94 12.65 -7.62
C TRP A 367 -23.16 13.28 -8.30
N ILE A 368 -24.37 12.74 -8.10
CA ILE A 368 -25.60 13.32 -8.64
C ILE A 368 -25.80 14.75 -8.13
N GLY A 369 -25.60 14.97 -6.83
CA GLY A 369 -25.71 16.30 -6.22
C GLY A 369 -24.74 17.31 -6.82
N LYS A 370 -23.47 16.92 -7.05
CA LYS A 370 -22.47 17.77 -7.70
C LYS A 370 -22.87 18.11 -9.14
N VAL A 371 -23.32 17.13 -9.93
CA VAL A 371 -23.73 17.37 -11.32
C VAL A 371 -24.95 18.29 -11.39
N LEU A 372 -25.97 18.07 -10.55
CA LEU A 372 -27.13 18.95 -10.46
C LEU A 372 -26.75 20.35 -10.00
N MET A 373 -25.81 20.48 -9.06
CA MET A 373 -25.32 21.77 -8.60
C MET A 373 -24.64 22.55 -9.73
N ASN A 374 -23.79 21.90 -10.53
CA ASN A 374 -23.19 22.52 -11.72
C ASN A 374 -24.26 22.95 -12.73
N PHE A 375 -25.22 22.08 -13.03
CA PHE A 375 -26.33 22.38 -13.94
C PHE A 375 -27.12 23.61 -13.49
N VAL A 376 -27.62 23.64 -12.24
CA VAL A 376 -28.43 24.75 -11.73
C VAL A 376 -27.63 26.05 -11.60
N THR A 377 -26.32 25.96 -11.37
CA THR A 377 -25.44 27.14 -11.32
C THR A 377 -25.37 27.86 -12.67
N ASN A 378 -25.40 27.11 -13.79
CA ASN A 378 -25.42 27.70 -15.13
C ASN A 378 -26.75 28.38 -15.47
N GLU A 379 -27.81 28.03 -14.75
CA GLU A 379 -29.17 28.57 -14.93
C GLU A 379 -29.46 29.76 -13.99
N CYS A 380 -28.50 30.14 -13.13
CA CYS A 380 -28.62 31.30 -12.26
C CYS A 380 -28.75 32.61 -13.05
N PHE A 381 -29.41 33.61 -12.45
CA PHE A 381 -29.71 34.92 -13.04
C PHE A 381 -30.69 34.94 -14.22
N LEU A 382 -31.19 33.78 -14.65
CA LEU A 382 -32.33 33.72 -15.54
C LEU A 382 -33.62 34.10 -14.80
N LYS A 383 -34.54 34.77 -15.49
CA LYS A 383 -35.84 35.12 -14.92
C LYS A 383 -36.64 33.85 -14.70
N PHE A 384 -37.03 33.56 -13.46
CA PHE A 384 -37.87 32.41 -13.12
C PHE A 384 -39.29 32.57 -13.66
N THR A 385 -39.51 32.14 -14.88
CA THR A 385 -40.81 32.08 -15.57
C THR A 385 -41.39 30.67 -15.52
N THR A 386 -42.67 30.52 -15.89
CA THR A 386 -43.30 29.21 -16.06
C THR A 386 -42.56 28.37 -17.10
N ASP A 387 -42.05 28.99 -18.16
CA ASP A 387 -41.31 28.32 -19.23
C ASP A 387 -39.96 27.80 -18.72
N LEU A 388 -39.17 28.64 -18.03
CA LEU A 388 -37.90 28.22 -17.44
C LEU A 388 -38.10 27.09 -16.42
N LYS A 389 -39.15 27.17 -15.60
CA LYS A 389 -39.49 26.10 -14.65
C LYS A 389 -39.79 24.77 -15.36
N LYS A 390 -40.47 24.82 -16.51
CA LYS A 390 -40.78 23.64 -17.32
C LYS A 390 -39.51 23.06 -17.95
N GLU A 391 -38.67 23.91 -18.54
CA GLU A 391 -37.39 23.52 -19.14
C GLU A 391 -36.43 22.90 -18.11
N LEU A 392 -36.25 23.55 -16.95
CA LEU A 392 -35.47 23.01 -15.84
C LEU A 392 -35.97 21.63 -15.41
N ARG A 393 -37.30 21.47 -15.29
CA ARG A 393 -37.91 20.19 -14.93
C ARG A 393 -37.61 19.12 -15.99
N GLU A 394 -37.77 19.45 -17.28
CA GLU A 394 -37.49 18.54 -18.39
C GLU A 394 -36.00 18.13 -18.43
N ASN A 395 -35.08 19.07 -18.29
CA ASN A 395 -33.64 18.80 -18.30
C ASN A 395 -33.21 17.93 -17.12
N ILE A 396 -33.71 18.20 -15.91
CA ILE A 396 -33.43 17.37 -14.73
C ILE A 396 -34.01 15.96 -14.92
N ILE A 397 -35.23 15.83 -15.43
CA ILE A 397 -35.86 14.54 -15.73
C ILE A 397 -35.04 13.75 -16.76
N ASN A 398 -34.61 14.39 -17.85
CA ASN A 398 -33.80 13.77 -18.89
C ASN A 398 -32.47 13.26 -18.31
N PHE A 399 -31.77 14.11 -17.55
CA PHE A 399 -30.54 13.72 -16.85
C PHE A 399 -30.77 12.52 -15.92
N LEU A 400 -31.79 12.57 -15.05
CA LEU A 400 -32.05 11.46 -14.12
C LEU A 400 -32.45 10.17 -14.84
N ASN A 401 -33.17 10.28 -15.96
CA ASN A 401 -33.53 9.12 -16.80
C ASN A 401 -32.30 8.46 -17.43
N ASP A 402 -31.28 9.21 -17.83
CA ASP A 402 -30.04 8.66 -18.40
C ASP A 402 -29.27 7.78 -17.40
N TYR A 403 -29.45 8.05 -16.09
CA TYR A 403 -28.82 7.31 -15.00
C TYR A 403 -29.79 6.38 -14.24
N MET A 404 -31.01 6.20 -14.74
CA MET A 404 -32.02 5.32 -14.18
C MET A 404 -32.13 4.01 -14.98
N GLY A 405 -32.27 2.87 -14.28
CA GLY A 405 -32.50 1.56 -14.90
C GLY A 405 -31.58 0.45 -14.39
N SER A 406 -31.79 -0.78 -14.87
CA SER A 406 -30.92 -1.91 -14.55
C SER A 406 -29.50 -1.63 -15.03
N ASP A 407 -28.52 -1.79 -14.13
CA ASP A 407 -27.09 -1.47 -14.33
C ASP A 407 -26.74 0.02 -14.42
N ARG A 408 -27.65 0.92 -14.02
CA ARG A 408 -27.39 2.35 -13.88
C ARG A 408 -27.22 2.78 -12.42
N LEU A 409 -27.13 4.08 -12.16
CA LEU A 409 -26.81 4.62 -10.84
C LEU A 409 -27.99 4.56 -9.86
N ILE A 410 -29.21 4.83 -10.37
CA ILE A 410 -30.40 4.97 -9.55
C ILE A 410 -31.51 4.03 -10.00
N LYS A 411 -32.26 3.50 -9.03
CA LYS A 411 -33.40 2.63 -9.31
C LYS A 411 -34.61 3.43 -9.73
N GLN A 412 -34.88 4.52 -8.99
CA GLN A 412 -36.02 5.40 -9.19
C GLN A 412 -35.72 6.76 -8.57
N TYR A 413 -36.43 7.79 -9.02
CA TYR A 413 -36.48 9.10 -8.37
C TYR A 413 -37.91 9.64 -8.32
N ASP A 414 -38.16 10.60 -7.44
CA ASP A 414 -39.36 11.41 -7.38
C ASP A 414 -39.00 12.90 -7.31
N LEU A 415 -39.30 13.63 -8.39
CA LEU A 415 -39.12 15.08 -8.47
C LEU A 415 -40.41 15.78 -8.03
N LYS A 416 -40.54 15.99 -6.72
CA LYS A 416 -41.72 16.56 -6.06
C LYS A 416 -42.04 17.96 -6.58
N GLY A 417 -41.03 18.78 -6.84
CA GLY A 417 -41.27 20.11 -7.36
C GLY A 417 -40.02 20.95 -7.55
N ILE A 418 -40.19 22.02 -8.33
CA ILE A 418 -39.25 23.14 -8.42
C ILE A 418 -40.03 24.38 -8.02
N SER A 419 -39.61 25.04 -6.95
CA SER A 419 -40.28 26.22 -6.39
C SER A 419 -39.29 27.36 -6.18
N GLN A 420 -39.79 28.58 -6.04
CA GLN A 420 -38.97 29.75 -5.73
C GLN A 420 -39.39 30.30 -4.37
N ASP A 421 -38.42 30.55 -3.48
CA ASP A 421 -38.69 31.23 -2.22
C ASP A 421 -39.16 32.67 -2.50
N PRO A 422 -40.29 33.10 -1.93
CA PRO A 422 -40.86 34.41 -2.24
C PRO A 422 -39.99 35.59 -1.77
N LYS A 423 -39.14 35.40 -0.75
CA LYS A 423 -38.30 36.43 -0.13
C LYS A 423 -36.88 36.43 -0.70
N SER A 424 -36.16 35.31 -0.63
CA SER A 424 -34.78 35.22 -1.10
C SER A 424 -34.68 35.07 -2.62
N LYS A 425 -35.77 34.66 -3.28
CA LYS A 425 -35.82 34.30 -4.70
C LYS A 425 -35.00 33.06 -5.06
N ASP A 426 -34.56 32.29 -4.06
CA ASP A 426 -33.83 31.04 -4.27
C ASP A 426 -34.73 29.98 -4.91
N ILE A 427 -34.17 29.20 -5.83
CA ILE A 427 -34.86 28.08 -6.45
C ILE A 427 -34.61 26.83 -5.61
N ILE A 428 -35.68 26.18 -5.19
CA ILE A 428 -35.67 24.95 -4.40
C ILE A 428 -36.10 23.81 -5.32
N ILE A 429 -35.26 22.78 -5.42
CA ILE A 429 -35.52 21.55 -6.18
C ILE A 429 -35.70 20.42 -5.18
N ASP A 430 -36.92 19.93 -5.04
CA ASP A 430 -37.25 18.82 -4.15
C ASP A 430 -37.16 17.50 -4.92
N LEU A 431 -36.04 16.80 -4.72
CA LEU A 431 -35.71 15.54 -5.38
C LEU A 431 -35.47 14.43 -4.35
N GLU A 432 -36.20 13.34 -4.49
CA GLU A 432 -35.98 12.11 -3.72
C GLU A 432 -35.42 11.03 -4.64
N ILE A 433 -34.32 10.39 -4.25
CA ILE A 433 -33.63 9.38 -5.08
C ILE A 433 -33.62 8.06 -4.33
N THR A 434 -34.03 7.00 -5.01
CA THR A 434 -33.94 5.62 -4.53
C THR A 434 -32.74 4.92 -5.21
N PRO A 435 -31.67 4.62 -4.47
CA PRO A 435 -30.47 3.97 -5.02
C PRO A 435 -30.68 2.46 -5.21
N PHE A 436 -29.74 1.82 -5.89
CA PHE A 436 -29.60 0.36 -5.87
C PHE A 436 -28.84 -0.07 -4.62
N PHE A 437 -29.41 -1.03 -3.89
CA PHE A 437 -28.69 -1.73 -2.83
C PHE A 437 -28.08 -3.01 -3.40
N ALA A 438 -26.79 -3.21 -3.18
CA ALA A 438 -26.17 -4.49 -3.48
C ALA A 438 -26.75 -5.58 -2.56
N ALA A 439 -27.03 -6.76 -3.11
CA ALA A 439 -27.41 -7.92 -2.30
C ALA A 439 -26.24 -8.29 -1.39
N LYS A 440 -26.52 -8.38 -0.08
CA LYS A 440 -25.53 -8.79 0.92
C LYS A 440 -25.58 -10.29 1.15
N ASN A 441 -26.77 -10.82 1.44
CA ASN A 441 -26.95 -12.21 1.81
C ASN A 441 -27.95 -12.95 0.91
N PHE A 442 -27.72 -14.24 0.68
CA PHE A 442 -28.63 -15.10 -0.09
C PHE A 442 -29.23 -16.22 0.80
N HIS A 443 -30.55 -16.22 0.98
CA HIS A 443 -31.23 -17.30 1.70
C HIS A 443 -31.71 -18.37 0.71
N ILE A 444 -31.23 -19.62 0.87
CA ILE A 444 -31.69 -20.76 0.08
C ILE A 444 -32.72 -21.53 0.89
N LYS A 445 -33.99 -21.47 0.47
CA LYS A 445 -35.06 -22.27 1.05
C LYS A 445 -35.20 -23.58 0.28
N LEU A 446 -34.94 -24.70 0.94
CA LEU A 446 -35.17 -26.03 0.39
C LEU A 446 -36.47 -26.60 0.94
N THR A 447 -37.47 -26.80 0.08
CA THR A 447 -38.74 -27.43 0.45
C THR A 447 -38.77 -28.89 -0.01
N GLY A 448 -38.91 -29.82 0.93
CA GLY A 448 -39.16 -31.23 0.66
C GLY A 448 -40.65 -31.53 0.55
N HIS A 449 -41.03 -32.48 -0.32
CA HIS A 449 -42.38 -33.04 -0.43
C HIS A 449 -42.74 -33.90 0.80
N GLU A 450 -42.70 -33.33 2.01
CA GLU A 450 -43.28 -33.90 3.24
C GLU A 450 -43.23 -32.90 4.43
N GLY A 451 -43.31 -31.59 4.13
CA GLY A 451 -43.67 -30.56 5.13
C GLY A 451 -42.63 -30.23 6.20
N LYS A 452 -41.38 -30.69 6.08
CA LYS A 452 -40.28 -30.22 6.94
C LYS A 452 -39.44 -29.19 6.18
N GLU A 453 -39.55 -27.94 6.59
CA GLU A 453 -38.65 -26.87 6.18
C GLU A 453 -37.26 -27.15 6.72
N PHE A 454 -36.26 -27.18 5.84
CA PHE A 454 -34.85 -27.10 6.22
C PHE A 454 -34.37 -25.71 5.82
N ASP A 455 -34.07 -24.88 6.82
CA ASP A 455 -33.48 -23.56 6.60
C ASP A 455 -31.96 -23.69 6.70
N THR A 456 -31.26 -23.26 5.65
CA THR A 456 -29.81 -23.14 5.66
C THR A 456 -29.45 -21.76 5.11
N ASP A 457 -28.87 -20.92 5.97
CA ASP A 457 -28.31 -19.64 5.56
C ASP A 457 -27.07 -19.88 4.69
N VAL A 458 -26.95 -19.15 3.57
CA VAL A 458 -25.78 -19.20 2.69
C VAL A 458 -25.29 -17.78 2.46
N ASN A 459 -24.30 -17.39 3.26
CA ASN A 459 -23.56 -16.12 3.26
C ASN A 459 -24.46 -14.88 3.29
#